data_AF-A0A1F5G9B3-F1
#
_entry.id   AF-A0A1F5G9B3-F1
#
_cell.length_a   1.000
_cell.length_b   1.000
_cell.length_c   1.000
_cell.angle_alpha   90.00
_cell.angle_beta   90.00
_cell.angle_gamma   90.00
#
_symmetry.space_group_name_H-M   'P 1'
#
loop_
_entity.id
_entity.type
_entity.pdbx_description
1 polymer ?
#
loop_
_entity_poly.entity_id
_entity_poly.type
_entity_poly.pdbx_seq_one_letter_code
_entity_poly.pdbx_strand_id
1 'polypeptide(L)'
;MQVITTTELRTKSKELVKVLQEGRSVDLIHRSRVVGEIRPKIYDPKPFDPDKFAKIAKQLNLPKLSYKERERRYRAHLMKKYGKGVS
;
A
#
# COMPACT_ATOMS: atom_id res chain seq x y z
N MET A 1 12.87 2.34 22.70
CA MET A 1 12.46 0.92 22.75
C MET A 1 11.16 0.85 23.51
N GLN A 2 10.07 0.47 22.85
CA GLN A 2 8.75 0.31 23.48
C GLN A 2 8.53 -1.18 23.74
N VAL A 3 8.06 -1.52 24.93
CA VAL A 3 7.84 -2.90 25.36
C VAL A 3 6.37 -3.07 25.75
N ILE A 4 5.81 -4.24 25.47
CA ILE A 4 4.48 -4.63 25.92
C ILE A 4 4.55 -6.01 26.55
N THR A 5 3.96 -6.17 27.73
CA THR A 5 3.86 -7.50 28.36
C THR A 5 2.65 -8.26 27.84
N THR A 6 2.66 -9.59 27.95
CA THR A 6 1.52 -10.43 27.54
C THR A 6 0.21 -10.06 28.25
N THR A 7 0.27 -9.57 29.48
CA THR A 7 -0.91 -9.10 30.24
C THR A 7 -1.44 -7.77 29.72
N GLU A 8 -0.54 -6.90 29.24
CA GLU A 8 -0.89 -5.59 28.70
C GLU A 8 -1.44 -5.64 27.27
N LEU A 9 -1.23 -6.73 26.53
CA LEU A 9 -1.80 -6.89 25.17
C LEU A 9 -3.31 -6.64 25.14
N ARG A 10 -4.03 -7.09 26.17
CA ARG A 10 -5.49 -6.91 26.25
C ARG A 10 -5.89 -5.46 26.53
N THR A 11 -5.22 -4.82 27.49
CA THR A 11 -5.59 -3.49 28.00
C THR A 11 -5.03 -2.35 27.16
N LYS A 12 -3.82 -2.51 26.62
CA LYS A 12 -3.09 -1.51 25.80
C LYS A 12 -3.17 -1.79 24.30
N SER A 13 -4.10 -2.64 23.86
CA SER A 13 -4.33 -2.95 22.44
C SER A 13 -4.50 -1.70 21.56
N LYS A 14 -5.24 -0.69 22.03
CA LYS A 14 -5.41 0.59 21.31
C LYS A 14 -4.10 1.35 21.12
N GLU A 15 -3.27 1.39 22.16
CA GLU A 15 -1.97 2.05 22.12
C GLU A 15 -0.99 1.31 21.21
N LEU A 16 -0.99 -0.03 21.28
CA LEU A 16 -0.22 -0.90 20.39
C LEU A 16 -0.57 -0.64 18.91
N VAL A 17 -1.87 -0.58 18.58
CA VAL A 17 -2.31 -0.29 17.20
C VAL A 17 -1.81 1.07 16.73
N LYS A 18 -1.88 2.10 17.58
CA LYS A 18 -1.39 3.44 17.26
C LYS A 18 0.12 3.43 16.96
N VAL A 19 0.90 2.77 17.81
CA VAL A 19 2.36 2.65 17.63
C VAL A 19 2.71 1.93 16.32
N LEU A 20 1.98 0.88 15.97
CA LEU A 20 2.16 0.16 14.71
C LEU A 20 1.77 1.01 13.49
N GLN A 21 0.71 1.82 13.59
CA GLN A 21 0.33 2.76 12.52
C GLN A 21 1.38 3.85 12.30
N GLU A 22 2.08 4.26 13.36
CA GLU A 22 3.22 5.18 13.30
C GLU A 22 4.49 4.53 12.71
N GLY A 23 4.44 3.26 12.31
CA GLY A 23 5.56 2.54 11.70
C GLY A 23 6.62 2.07 12.70
N ARG A 24 6.32 2.06 14.00
CA ARG A 24 7.25 1.65 15.05
C ARG A 24 7.01 0.20 15.48
N SER A 25 8.07 -0.46 15.91
CA SER A 25 8.03 -1.81 16.47
C SER A 25 7.91 -1.81 17.99
N VAL A 26 7.35 -2.89 18.54
CA VAL A 26 7.22 -3.10 19.99
C VAL A 26 7.71 -4.50 20.37
N ASP A 27 8.55 -4.60 21.39
CA ASP A 27 9.01 -5.88 21.92
C ASP A 27 7.95 -6.51 22.84
N LEU A 28 7.71 -7.80 22.66
CA LEU A 28 6.79 -8.57 23.49
C LEU A 28 7.55 -9.25 24.63
N ILE A 29 7.17 -8.92 25.87
CA ILE A 29 7.77 -9.49 27.09
C ILE A 29 6.80 -10.48 27.74
N HIS A 30 7.29 -11.66 28.09
CA HIS A 30 6.60 -12.64 28.92
C HIS A 30 7.53 -13.12 30.03
N ARG A 31 7.07 -13.04 31.29
CA ARG A 31 7.85 -13.47 32.48
C ARG A 31 9.29 -12.91 32.48
N SER A 32 9.41 -11.59 32.28
CA SER A 32 10.69 -10.85 32.25
C SER A 32 11.66 -11.27 31.14
N ARG A 33 11.19 -11.97 30.10
CA ARG A 33 11.97 -12.32 28.92
C ARG A 33 11.33 -11.76 27.66
N VAL A 34 12.13 -11.23 26.76
CA VAL A 34 11.68 -10.86 25.40
C VAL A 34 11.41 -12.17 24.66
N VAL A 35 10.15 -12.36 24.24
CA VAL A 35 9.70 -13.56 23.51
C VAL A 35 9.51 -13.28 22.02
N GLY A 36 9.41 -12.02 21.61
CA GLY A 36 9.31 -11.65 20.21
C GLY A 36 9.16 -10.15 20.01
N GLU A 37 8.89 -9.77 18.77
CA GLU A 37 8.69 -8.37 18.36
C GLU A 37 7.44 -8.28 17.47
N ILE A 38 6.60 -7.29 17.74
CA ILE A 38 5.45 -6.94 16.92
C ILE A 38 5.88 -5.80 16.00
N ARG A 39 5.98 -6.10 14.71
CA ARG A 39 6.37 -5.15 13.68
C ARG A 39 5.15 -4.73 12.84
N PRO A 40 5.06 -3.46 12.44
CA PRO A 40 4.03 -3.03 11.52
C PRO A 40 4.22 -3.71 10.18
N LYS A 41 3.10 -4.07 9.55
CA LYS A 41 3.13 -4.62 8.19
C LYS A 41 3.48 -3.47 7.26
N ILE A 42 4.76 -3.34 6.94
CA ILE A 42 5.21 -2.41 5.92
C ILE A 42 4.49 -2.81 4.64
N TYR A 43 3.61 -1.94 4.16
CA TYR A 43 3.11 -2.05 2.80
C TYR A 43 4.32 -1.76 1.91
N ASP A 44 5.04 -2.81 1.54
CA ASP A 44 6.04 -2.72 0.50
C ASP A 44 5.26 -2.67 -0.81
N PRO A 45 5.11 -1.48 -1.45
CA PRO A 45 4.45 -1.43 -2.74
C PRO A 45 5.21 -2.37 -3.66
N LYS A 46 4.54 -3.42 -4.17
CA LYS A 46 5.17 -4.33 -5.12
C LYS A 46 5.84 -3.49 -6.20
N PRO A 47 7.17 -3.57 -6.36
CA PRO A 47 7.85 -2.78 -7.36
C PRO A 47 7.25 -3.14 -8.72
N PHE A 48 6.99 -2.11 -9.52
CA PHE A 48 6.52 -2.31 -10.87
C PHE A 48 7.60 -3.10 -11.63
N ASP A 49 7.22 -4.26 -12.17
CA ASP A 49 8.08 -5.14 -12.93
C ASP A 49 7.80 -4.91 -14.43
N PRO A 50 8.66 -4.14 -15.14
CA PRO A 50 8.42 -3.79 -16.54
C PRO A 50 8.39 -5.02 -17.45
N ASP A 51 9.16 -6.06 -17.11
CA ASP A 51 9.29 -7.26 -17.92
C ASP A 51 8.04 -8.13 -17.83
N LYS A 52 7.49 -8.33 -16.62
CA LYS A 52 6.19 -8.99 -16.45
C LYS A 52 5.07 -8.22 -17.13
N PHE A 53 5.07 -6.90 -17.01
CA PHE A 53 4.08 -6.06 -17.67
C PHE A 53 4.17 -6.17 -19.20
N ALA A 54 5.37 -6.12 -19.77
CA ALA A 54 5.58 -6.25 -21.21
C ALA A 54 5.13 -7.61 -21.75
N LYS A 55 5.33 -8.70 -21.00
CA LYS A 55 4.83 -10.05 -21.37
C LYS A 55 3.31 -10.07 -21.44
N ILE A 56 2.63 -9.53 -20.44
CA ILE A 56 1.17 -9.44 -20.40
C ILE A 56 0.65 -8.55 -21.53
N ALA A 57 1.27 -7.39 -21.76
CA ALA A 57 0.90 -6.47 -22.84
C ALA A 57 1.00 -7.12 -24.23
N LYS A 58 2.01 -7.96 -24.46
CA LYS A 58 2.14 -8.74 -25.71
C LYS A 58 1.05 -9.81 -25.84
N GLN A 59 0.69 -10.48 -24.75
CA GLN A 59 -0.36 -11.51 -24.74
C GLN A 59 -1.76 -10.93 -25.00
N LEU A 60 -2.03 -9.72 -24.50
CA LEU A 60 -3.33 -9.06 -24.64
C LEU A 60 -3.67 -8.64 -26.08
N ASN A 61 -2.70 -8.70 -27.01
CA ASN A 61 -2.84 -8.42 -28.45
C ASN A 61 -3.75 -7.21 -28.75
N LEU A 62 -3.55 -6.12 -28.00
CA LEU A 62 -4.44 -4.96 -28.06
C LEU A 62 -4.29 -4.25 -29.40
N PRO A 63 -5.39 -3.76 -30.00
CA PRO A 63 -5.33 -3.02 -31.26
C PRO A 63 -4.48 -1.76 -31.08
N LYS A 64 -3.56 -1.53 -32.03
CA LYS A 64 -2.74 -0.31 -32.06
C LYS A 64 -3.64 0.88 -32.36
N LEU A 65 -3.85 1.74 -31.36
CA LEU A 65 -4.57 2.99 -31.55
C LEU A 65 -3.68 3.99 -32.28
N SER A 66 -4.24 4.71 -33.25
CA SER A 66 -3.56 5.84 -33.87
C SER A 66 -3.27 6.92 -32.83
N TYR A 67 -2.28 7.78 -33.09
CA TYR A 67 -1.97 8.89 -32.20
C TYR A 67 -3.20 9.79 -31.95
N LYS A 68 -3.95 10.13 -32.99
CA LYS A 68 -5.19 10.93 -32.91
C LYS A 68 -6.24 10.27 -32.02
N GLU A 69 -6.41 8.97 -32.14
CA GLU A 69 -7.38 8.18 -31.36
C GLU A 69 -6.98 8.12 -29.88
N ARG A 70 -5.69 7.98 -29.59
CA ARG A 70 -5.13 8.03 -28.22
C ARG A 70 -5.37 9.39 -27.57
N GLU A 71 -5.06 10.46 -28.29
CA GLU A 71 -5.23 11.83 -27.79
C GLU A 71 -6.70 12.16 -27.52
N ARG A 72 -7.60 11.77 -28.43
CA ARG A 72 -9.06 11.92 -28.25
C ARG A 72 -9.54 11.25 -26.96
N ARG A 73 -9.17 9.98 -26.74
CA ARG A 73 -9.57 9.21 -25.55
C ARG A 73 -8.97 9.78 -24.27
N TYR A 74 -7.71 10.20 -24.32
CA TYR A 74 -7.02 10.80 -23.18
C TYR A 74 -7.70 12.11 -22.74
N ARG A 75 -7.96 13.04 -23.68
CA ARG A 75 -8.65 14.30 -23.40
C ARG A 75 -10.07 14.08 -22.87
N ALA A 76 -10.81 13.14 -23.45
CA ALA A 76 -12.15 12.79 -22.96
C ALA A 76 -12.12 12.27 -21.51
N HIS A 77 -11.13 11.44 -21.16
CA HIS A 77 -10.97 10.95 -19.79
C HIS A 77 -10.62 12.08 -18.81
N LEU A 78 -9.69 12.97 -19.18
CA LEU A 78 -9.33 14.12 -18.36
C LEU A 78 -10.52 15.05 -18.11
N MET A 79 -11.30 15.37 -19.14
CA MET A 79 -12.52 16.17 -19.00
C MET A 79 -13.56 15.50 -18.09
N LYS A 80 -13.76 14.18 -18.22
CA LYS A 80 -14.66 13.43 -17.34
C LYS A 80 -14.21 13.45 -15.88
N LYS A 81 -12.89 13.34 -15.64
CA LYS A 81 -12.31 13.22 -14.30
C LYS A 81 -12.14 14.56 -13.59
N TYR A 82 -11.75 15.61 -14.32
CA TYR A 82 -11.36 16.91 -13.78
C TYR A 82 -12.22 18.08 -14.27
N GLY A 83 -13.03 17.91 -15.31
CA GLY A 83 -13.87 18.96 -15.87
C GLY A 83 -15.19 19.19 -15.14
N LYS A 84 -15.58 18.32 -14.20
CA LYS A 84 -16.74 18.56 -13.32
C LYS A 84 -16.35 19.59 -12.25
N GLY A 85 -16.74 20.85 -12.47
CA GLY A 85 -16.48 21.97 -11.55
C GLY A 85 -15.72 23.14 -12.17
N VAL A 86 -15.41 23.09 -13.48
CA VAL A 86 -14.91 24.24 -14.23
C VAL A 86 -16.10 24.90 -14.93
N SER A 87 -16.98 25.53 -14.16
CA SER A 87 -18.06 26.41 -14.62
C SER A 87 -18.39 27.38 -13.50
#